data_AF-A0A8T1H6C3-F1
#
_entry.id   AF-A0A8T1H6C3-F1
#
_cell.length_a   1.000
_cell.length_b   1.000
_cell.length_c   1.000
_cell.angle_alpha   90.00
_cell.angle_beta   90.00
_cell.angle_gamma   90.00
#
_symmetry.space_group_name_H-M   'P 1'
#
loop_
_entity.id
_entity.type
_entity.pdbx_description
1 polymer ?
#
loop_
_entity_poly.entity_id
_entity_poly.type
_entity_poly.pdbx_seq_one_letter_code
_entity_poly.pdbx_strand_id
1 'polypeptide(L)'
;MTEASQFRMPYQLRQLFGTIIVYSQVVEVGTLWERFYCDLSLDFGYKYRSLEGYVKEDMVKLHTLKSLNDLLLANGSAVAHFEVLPQL
;
A
#
# COMPACT_ATOMS: atom_id res chain seq x y z
N MET A 1 -13.19 20.50 2.97
CA MET A 1 -12.94 19.49 4.04
C MET A 1 -13.14 18.06 3.53
N THR A 2 -14.04 17.83 2.57
CA THR A 2 -14.32 16.51 1.97
C THR A 2 -13.14 15.91 1.19
N GLU A 3 -12.30 16.73 0.56
CA GLU A 3 -11.07 16.21 -0.06
C GLU A 3 -10.03 15.79 0.98
N ALA A 4 -9.81 16.57 2.04
CA ALA A 4 -8.84 16.19 3.08
C ALA A 4 -9.21 14.88 3.81
N SER A 5 -10.50 14.56 3.96
CA SER A 5 -10.96 13.26 4.47
C SER A 5 -10.79 12.11 3.49
N GLN A 6 -10.86 12.36 2.17
CA GLN A 6 -10.61 11.35 1.14
C GLN A 6 -9.11 11.09 0.92
N PHE A 7 -8.25 12.10 1.15
CA PHE A 7 -6.81 12.02 0.89
C PHE A 7 -5.95 11.64 2.12
N ARG A 8 -6.41 11.84 3.37
CA ARG A 8 -5.61 11.48 4.57
C ARG A 8 -5.71 10.00 5.00
N MET A 9 -6.77 9.30 4.62
CA MET A 9 -6.99 7.93 5.10
C MET A 9 -6.07 6.87 4.45
N PRO A 10 -5.74 6.91 3.14
CA PRO A 10 -4.96 5.83 2.51
C PRO A 10 -3.52 5.70 3.04
N TYR A 11 -2.86 6.81 3.36
CA TYR A 11 -1.52 6.77 3.97
C TYR A 11 -1.55 6.22 5.40
N GLN A 12 -2.53 6.65 6.21
CA GLN A 12 -2.72 6.14 7.57
C GLN A 12 -3.09 4.65 7.58
N LEU A 13 -3.88 4.19 6.59
CA LEU A 13 -4.17 2.78 6.38
C LEU A 13 -2.91 1.99 6.02
N ARG A 14 -2.05 2.53 5.13
CA ARG A 14 -0.73 1.92 4.84
C ARG A 14 0.17 1.85 6.07
N GLN A 15 0.16 2.86 6.93
CA GLN A 15 0.87 2.82 8.22
C GLN A 15 0.36 1.70 9.11
N LEU A 16 -0.95 1.64 9.34
CA LEU A 16 -1.56 0.60 10.17
C LEU A 16 -1.28 -0.81 9.62
N PHE A 17 -1.42 -0.98 8.30
CA PHE A 17 -1.14 -2.23 7.61
C PHE A 17 0.34 -2.65 7.77
N GLY A 18 1.28 -1.73 7.56
CA GLY A 18 2.71 -1.97 7.79
C GLY A 18 3.01 -2.36 9.23
N THR A 19 2.42 -1.66 10.21
CA THR A 19 2.57 -2.00 11.63
C THR A 19 2.02 -3.40 11.95
N ILE A 20 0.83 -3.75 11.46
CA ILE A 20 0.25 -5.09 11.66
C ILE A 20 1.16 -6.17 11.10
N ILE A 21 1.70 -5.97 9.89
CA ILE A 21 2.56 -6.97 9.26
C ILE A 21 3.88 -7.15 10.02
N VAL A 22 4.49 -6.06 10.49
CA VAL A 22 5.75 -6.11 11.25
C VAL A 22 5.56 -6.79 12.60
N TYR A 23 4.49 -6.46 13.33
CA TYR A 23 4.35 -6.84 14.73
C TYR A 23 3.42 -8.03 14.99
N SER A 24 2.49 -8.35 14.09
CA SER A 24 1.44 -9.35 14.35
C SER A 24 1.72 -10.74 13.80
N GLN A 25 2.93 -11.02 13.29
CA GLN A 25 3.31 -12.31 12.68
C GLN A 25 2.19 -12.87 11.79
N VAL A 26 1.62 -12.01 10.93
CA VAL A 26 0.46 -12.38 10.12
C VAL A 26 0.88 -13.51 9.17
N VAL A 27 0.28 -14.69 9.34
CA VAL A 27 0.59 -15.88 8.53
C VAL A 27 0.16 -15.67 7.06
N GLU A 28 -0.83 -14.82 6.81
CA GLU A 28 -1.45 -14.61 5.50
C GLU A 28 -1.36 -13.15 5.01
N VAL A 29 -0.14 -12.59 5.00
CA VAL A 29 0.11 -11.22 4.52
C VAL A 29 -0.41 -10.99 3.10
N GLY A 30 -0.28 -11.98 2.22
CA GLY A 30 -0.77 -11.89 0.83
C GLY A 30 -2.29 -11.74 0.74
N THR A 31 -3.05 -12.53 1.50
CA THR A 31 -4.52 -12.43 1.56
C THR A 31 -4.96 -11.06 2.10
N LEU A 32 -4.25 -10.54 3.09
CA LEU A 32 -4.51 -9.22 3.66
C LEU A 32 -4.25 -8.11 2.63
N TRP A 33 -3.15 -8.21 1.88
CA TRP A 33 -2.82 -7.29 0.80
C TRP A 33 -3.93 -7.26 -0.25
N GLU A 34 -4.32 -8.40 -0.81
CA GLU A 34 -5.36 -8.46 -1.84
C GLU A 34 -6.70 -7.89 -1.34
N ARG A 35 -7.04 -8.15 -0.07
CA ARG A 35 -8.28 -7.64 0.54
C ARG A 35 -8.30 -6.12 0.68
N PHE A 36 -7.18 -5.49 1.03
CA PHE A 36 -7.11 -4.07 1.34
C PHE A 36 -6.44 -3.23 0.25
N TYR A 37 -5.91 -3.83 -0.81
CA TYR A 37 -5.19 -3.14 -1.88
C TYR A 37 -5.95 -1.95 -2.46
N CYS A 38 -7.26 -2.12 -2.73
CA CYS A 38 -8.11 -1.05 -3.25
C CYS A 38 -8.15 0.18 -2.32
N ASP A 39 -8.19 -0.05 -1.01
CA ASP A 39 -8.22 1.02 0.00
C ASP A 39 -6.84 1.66 0.19
N LEU A 40 -5.78 0.85 0.19
CA LEU A 40 -4.39 1.28 0.35
C LEU A 40 -3.91 2.15 -0.83
N SER A 41 -4.43 1.88 -2.02
CA SER A 41 -4.03 2.50 -3.28
C SER A 41 -4.98 3.62 -3.76
N LEU A 42 -6.04 3.90 -3.01
CA LEU A 42 -7.13 4.80 -3.42
C LEU A 42 -6.62 6.19 -3.84
N ASP A 43 -5.72 6.79 -3.06
CA ASP A 43 -5.12 8.09 -3.36
C ASP A 43 -4.26 8.05 -4.64
N PHE A 44 -3.52 6.97 -4.86
CA PHE A 44 -2.76 6.80 -6.11
C PHE A 44 -3.67 6.58 -7.31
N GLY A 45 -4.79 5.86 -7.13
CA GLY A 45 -5.81 5.70 -8.17
C GLY A 45 -6.40 7.05 -8.62
N TYR A 46 -6.63 7.96 -7.68
CA TYR A 46 -7.03 9.34 -7.98
C TYR A 46 -5.90 10.16 -8.60
N LYS A 47 -4.68 10.04 -8.08
CA LYS A 47 -3.50 10.77 -8.58
C LYS A 47 -3.19 10.44 -10.05
N TYR A 48 -3.32 9.17 -10.42
CA TYR A 48 -3.03 8.67 -11.77
C TYR A 48 -4.30 8.47 -12.61
N ARG A 49 -5.41 9.12 -12.26
CA ARG A 49 -6.69 8.97 -12.96
C ARG A 49 -6.68 9.37 -14.44
N SER A 50 -5.70 10.17 -14.86
CA SER A 50 -5.51 10.61 -16.24
C SER A 50 -4.77 9.58 -17.11
N LEU A 51 -4.20 8.55 -16.49
CA LEU A 51 -3.60 7.41 -17.19
C LEU A 51 -4.69 6.35 -17.42
N GLU A 52 -4.55 5.56 -18.50
CA GLU A 52 -5.49 4.51 -18.85
C GLU A 52 -4.78 3.16 -19.05
N GLY A 53 -5.55 2.09 -18.91
CA GLY A 53 -5.07 0.71 -19.09
C GLY A 53 -3.96 0.31 -18.12
N TYR A 54 -3.11 -0.60 -18.57
CA TYR A 54 -2.04 -1.21 -17.77
C TYR A 54 -1.09 -0.20 -17.13
N VAL A 55 -0.81 0.92 -17.82
CA VAL A 55 0.10 1.96 -17.31
C VAL A 55 -0.41 2.59 -16.02
N LYS A 56 -1.74 2.78 -15.89
CA LYS A 56 -2.35 3.29 -14.66
C LYS A 56 -2.19 2.27 -13.54
N GLU A 57 -2.56 1.01 -13.80
CA GLU A 57 -2.53 -0.05 -12.80
C GLU A 57 -1.12 -0.29 -12.26
N ASP A 58 -0.12 -0.31 -13.13
CA ASP A 58 1.29 -0.48 -12.75
C ASP A 58 1.78 0.70 -11.90
N MET A 59 1.47 1.94 -12.29
CA MET A 59 1.85 3.13 -11.51
C MET A 59 1.19 3.14 -10.13
N VAL A 60 -0.10 2.82 -10.05
CA VAL A 60 -0.84 2.74 -8.79
C VAL A 60 -0.23 1.67 -7.88
N LYS A 61 0.03 0.48 -8.41
CA LYS A 61 0.61 -0.64 -7.66
C LYS A 61 2.02 -0.31 -7.17
N LEU A 62 2.87 0.18 -8.05
CA LEU A 62 4.26 0.56 -7.76
C LEU A 62 4.33 1.60 -6.64
N HIS A 63 3.53 2.66 -6.73
CA HIS A 63 3.56 3.73 -5.73
C HIS A 63 2.97 3.30 -4.38
N THR A 64 1.97 2.42 -4.39
CA THR A 64 1.41 1.83 -3.17
C THR A 64 2.46 0.98 -2.45
N LEU A 65 3.15 0.10 -3.19
CA LEU A 65 4.21 -0.75 -2.65
C LEU A 65 5.40 0.06 -2.16
N LYS A 66 5.83 1.08 -2.92
CA LYS A 66 6.94 1.94 -2.52
C LYS A 66 6.65 2.66 -1.21
N SER A 67 5.46 3.26 -1.10
CA SER A 67 5.06 3.91 0.15
C SER A 67 5.00 2.96 1.32
N LEU A 68 4.58 1.71 1.10
CA LEU A 68 4.53 0.69 2.14
C LEU A 68 5.92 0.23 2.54
N ASN A 69 6.83 0.05 1.56
CA ASN A 69 8.22 -0.28 1.82
C ASN A 69 8.92 0.83 2.63
N ASP A 70 8.70 2.10 2.30
CA ASP A 70 9.24 3.22 3.06
C ASP A 70 8.79 3.18 4.54
N LEU A 71 7.53 2.80 4.78
CA LEU A 71 6.98 2.62 6.13
C LEU A 71 7.57 1.40 6.85
N LEU A 72 7.78 0.29 6.14
CA LEU A 72 8.43 -0.90 6.71
C LEU A 72 9.89 -0.62 7.07
N LEU A 73 10.63 0.08 6.19
CA LEU A 73 12.02 0.48 6.41
C LEU A 73 12.16 1.36 7.66
N ALA A 74 11.22 2.30 7.85
CA ALA A 74 11.18 3.11 9.07
C ALA A 74 10.97 2.30 10.36
N ASN A 75 10.38 1.10 10.25
CA ASN A 75 10.18 0.16 11.36
C ASN A 75 11.24 -0.98 11.38
N GLY A 76 12.33 -0.86 10.61
CA GLY A 76 13.41 -1.84 10.56
C GLY A 76 13.09 -3.13 9.79
N SER A 77 12.05 -3.12 8.95
CA SER A 77 11.67 -4.23 8.06
C SER A 77 11.69 -3.78 6.59
N ALA A 78 11.31 -4.65 5.66
CA ALA A 78 11.25 -4.36 4.23
C ALA A 78 10.19 -5.23 3.56
N VAL A 79 9.60 -4.78 2.44
CA VAL A 79 8.70 -5.62 1.63
C VAL A 79 9.38 -6.92 1.21
N ALA A 80 10.69 -6.88 0.96
CA ALA A 80 11.50 -8.04 0.61
C ALA A 80 11.53 -9.14 1.68
N HIS A 81 11.21 -8.84 2.95
CA HIS A 81 11.08 -9.86 4.00
C HIS A 81 9.77 -10.65 3.91
N PHE A 82 8.84 -10.23 3.05
CA PHE A 82 7.53 -10.85 2.85
C PHE A 82 7.45 -11.37 1.42
N GLU A 83 7.87 -12.61 1.19
CA GLU A 83 7.85 -13.26 -0.14
C GLU A 83 6.45 -13.30 -0.78
N VAL A 84 5.40 -13.22 0.05
CA VAL A 84 3.99 -13.24 -0.35
C VAL A 84 3.49 -11.88 -0.86
N LEU A 85 4.24 -10.79 -0.64
CA LEU A 85 3.91 -9.46 -1.16
C LEU A 85 4.50 -9.25 -2.56
N PRO A 86 3.87 -8.42 -3.40
CA PRO A 86 4.50 -7.98 -4.64
C PRO A 86 5.82 -7.25 -4.37
N GLN A 87 6.84 -7.59 -5.15
CA GLN A 87 8.19 -7.02 -4.99
C GLN A 87 8.35 -5.74 -5.81
N LEU A 88 9.24 -4.85 -5.34
CA LEU A 88 9.64 -3.62 -6.03
C LEU A 88 10.66 -3.87 -7.14
#